data_AF-A0A5E4IZJ2-F1
#
_entry.id   AF-A0A5E4IZJ2-F1
#
_cell.length_a   1.000
_cell.length_b   1.000
_cell.length_c   1.000
_cell.angle_alpha   90.00
_cell.angle_beta   90.00
_cell.angle_gamma   90.00
#
_symmetry.space_group_name_H-M   'P 1'
#
loop_
_entity.id
_entity.type
_entity.pdbx_description
1 polymer ?
#
loop_
_entity_poly.entity_id
_entity_poly.type
_entity_poly.pdbx_seq_one_letter_code
_entity_poly.pdbx_strand_id
1 'polypeptide(L)'
;MVRRILGLSLIFFISIGMILPALANEDATGTWQSIYIFGPVKETMPANIQQIGEDLLGSFSVMQSPSGDQYSGILFGTVVGDKIKVYYLSVREKEGKDPAVAITFAEGQIADENTIKGTYYYQNSDSVSLSGPYEAIRA
;
A
#
# COMPACT_ATOMS: atom_id res chain seq x y z
N MET A 1 -37.36 -46.57 48.60
CA MET A 1 -36.20 -45.99 49.30
C MET A 1 -35.48 -45.08 48.32
N VAL A 2 -35.72 -43.76 48.36
CA VAL A 2 -35.12 -42.78 47.43
C VAL A 2 -34.38 -41.74 48.27
N ARG A 3 -33.06 -41.66 48.09
CA ARG A 3 -32.17 -40.70 48.76
C ARG A 3 -32.12 -39.40 47.97
N ARG A 4 -32.18 -38.29 48.71
CA ARG A 4 -31.98 -36.88 48.31
C ARG A 4 -30.58 -36.65 47.72
N ILE A 5 -30.42 -35.60 46.91
CA ILE A 5 -29.29 -34.64 47.00
C ILE A 5 -29.76 -33.27 46.46
N LEU A 6 -29.57 -32.25 47.28
CA LEU A 6 -29.65 -30.81 46.98
C LEU A 6 -28.53 -30.42 46.01
N GLY A 7 -28.81 -29.55 45.03
CA GLY A 7 -27.80 -28.93 44.17
C GLY A 7 -28.08 -27.45 43.99
N LEU A 8 -27.28 -26.63 44.66
CA LEU A 8 -27.25 -25.17 44.66
C LEU A 8 -26.80 -24.65 43.28
N SER A 9 -27.64 -23.89 42.55
CA SER A 9 -27.22 -23.25 41.29
C SER A 9 -26.55 -21.90 41.57
N LEU A 10 -25.23 -21.89 41.48
CA LEU A 10 -24.39 -20.69 41.42
C LEU A 10 -24.40 -20.17 39.98
N ILE A 11 -25.02 -19.01 39.74
CA ILE A 11 -25.04 -18.35 38.42
C ILE A 11 -23.69 -17.66 38.21
N PHE A 12 -22.92 -18.16 37.24
CA PHE A 12 -21.66 -17.58 36.79
C PHE A 12 -21.98 -16.41 35.84
N PHE A 13 -21.71 -15.17 36.26
CA PHE A 13 -21.74 -14.02 35.36
C PHE A 13 -20.50 -14.09 34.45
N ILE A 14 -20.69 -14.53 33.21
CA ILE A 14 -19.67 -14.41 32.16
C ILE A 14 -19.73 -12.95 31.67
N SER A 15 -18.85 -12.12 32.22
CA SER A 15 -18.51 -10.83 31.62
C SER A 15 -17.73 -11.09 30.33
N ILE A 16 -18.45 -11.11 29.20
CA ILE A 16 -17.86 -11.03 27.87
C ILE A 16 -17.25 -9.62 27.76
N GLY A 17 -15.96 -9.53 28.07
CA GLY A 17 -15.15 -8.38 27.66
C GLY A 17 -15.13 -8.35 26.15
N MET A 18 -15.83 -7.39 25.55
CA MET A 18 -15.60 -7.01 24.16
C MET A 18 -14.15 -6.52 24.07
N ILE A 19 -13.25 -7.40 23.66
CA ILE A 19 -11.95 -7.01 23.14
C ILE A 19 -12.26 -6.35 21.80
N LEU A 20 -12.42 -5.02 21.81
CA LEU A 20 -12.27 -4.26 20.58
C LEU A 20 -10.86 -4.57 20.07
N PRO A 21 -10.68 -5.08 18.84
CA PRO A 21 -9.35 -5.11 18.26
C PRO A 21 -8.88 -3.65 18.26
N ALA A 22 -7.74 -3.40 18.91
CA ALA A 22 -7.05 -2.14 18.76
C ALA A 22 -6.86 -1.95 17.25
N LEU A 23 -7.49 -0.93 16.67
CA LEU A 23 -7.19 -0.52 15.32
C LEU A 23 -5.70 -0.15 15.35
N ALA A 24 -4.85 -1.04 14.84
CA ALA A 24 -3.47 -0.74 14.63
C ALA A 24 -3.44 0.51 13.75
N ASN A 25 -2.97 1.62 14.30
CA ASN A 25 -2.73 2.83 13.55
C ASN A 25 -1.46 2.55 12.74
N GLU A 26 -1.61 1.83 11.62
CA GLU A 26 -0.49 1.41 10.80
C GLU A 26 0.08 2.63 10.09
N ASP A 27 1.19 3.14 10.63
CA ASP A 27 1.93 4.26 10.08
C ASP A 27 2.62 3.84 8.77
N ALA A 28 2.14 4.39 7.67
CA ALA A 28 2.70 4.18 6.33
C ALA A 28 4.01 4.95 6.11
N THR A 29 4.45 5.79 7.06
CA THR A 29 5.72 6.52 6.99
C THR A 29 6.89 5.56 6.86
N GLY A 30 7.80 5.84 5.92
CA GLY A 30 9.02 5.06 5.72
C GLY A 30 9.38 4.89 4.26
N THR A 31 10.36 4.03 4.01
CA THR A 31 10.81 3.68 2.67
C THR A 31 10.13 2.38 2.24
N TRP A 32 9.51 2.42 1.06
CA TRP A 32 8.81 1.30 0.46
C TRP A 32 9.40 1.01 -0.91
N GLN A 33 9.60 -0.26 -1.23
CA GLN A 33 10.12 -0.68 -2.52
C GLN A 33 9.11 -1.55 -3.24
N SER A 34 8.73 -1.13 -4.45
CA SER A 34 7.96 -1.95 -5.38
C SER A 34 8.84 -2.44 -6.53
N ILE A 35 8.55 -3.64 -7.02
CA ILE A 35 9.20 -4.22 -8.19
C ILE A 35 8.14 -4.56 -9.23
N TYR A 36 8.31 -4.05 -10.45
CA TYR A 36 7.42 -4.33 -11.57
C TYR A 36 8.17 -5.06 -12.69
N ILE A 37 7.52 -6.03 -13.31
CA ILE A 37 8.09 -6.82 -14.40
C ILE A 37 7.17 -6.69 -15.63
N PHE A 38 7.71 -6.11 -16.70
CA PHE A 38 7.02 -5.86 -17.97
C PHE A 38 7.78 -6.56 -19.10
N GLY A 39 7.51 -7.84 -19.31
CA GLY A 39 8.27 -8.65 -20.28
C GLY A 39 9.75 -8.68 -19.91
N PRO A 40 10.68 -8.20 -20.77
CA PRO A 40 12.11 -8.17 -20.48
C PRO A 40 12.53 -7.01 -19.55
N VAL A 41 11.63 -6.07 -19.25
CA VAL A 41 11.94 -4.88 -18.46
C VAL A 41 11.59 -5.12 -16.99
N LYS A 42 12.53 -4.81 -16.10
CA LYS A 42 12.30 -4.75 -14.65
C LYS A 42 12.39 -3.28 -14.20
N GLU A 43 11.38 -2.81 -13.49
CA GLU A 43 11.42 -1.52 -12.79
C GLU A 43 11.56 -1.76 -11.28
N THR A 44 12.51 -1.10 -10.65
CA THR A 44 12.63 -1.05 -9.18
C THR A 44 12.33 0.36 -8.71
N MET A 45 11.36 0.49 -7.81
CA MET A 45 10.79 1.77 -7.39
C MET A 45 10.84 1.91 -5.87
N PRO A 46 11.93 2.46 -5.30
CA PRO A 46 11.91 2.99 -3.95
C PRO A 46 11.06 4.26 -3.86
N ALA A 47 10.24 4.33 -2.82
CA ALA A 47 9.38 5.45 -2.48
C ALA A 47 9.58 5.82 -1.01
N ASN A 48 9.79 7.11 -0.73
CA ASN A 48 9.85 7.65 0.62
C ASN A 48 8.50 8.30 0.92
N ILE A 49 7.81 7.80 1.94
CA ILE A 49 6.46 8.21 2.30
C ILE A 49 6.48 8.85 3.69
N GLN A 50 5.76 9.96 3.84
CA GLN A 50 5.41 10.57 5.10
C GLN A 50 3.88 10.58 5.24
N GLN A 51 3.40 10.07 6.37
CA GLN A 51 2.00 10.16 6.74
C GLN A 51 1.75 11.39 7.63
N ILE A 52 0.71 12.16 7.31
CA ILE A 52 0.26 13.34 8.05
C ILE A 52 -1.24 13.18 8.30
N GLY A 53 -1.60 12.62 9.45
CA GLY A 53 -2.99 12.22 9.71
C GLY A 53 -3.39 11.07 8.78
N GLU A 54 -4.44 11.27 7.99
CA GLU A 54 -4.87 10.32 6.96
C GLU A 54 -4.19 10.58 5.61
N ASP A 55 -3.49 11.71 5.43
CA ASP A 55 -2.87 12.08 4.17
C ASP A 55 -1.46 11.50 4.05
N LEU A 56 -1.06 11.19 2.81
CA LEU A 56 0.28 10.73 2.45
C LEU A 56 0.93 11.72 1.50
N LEU A 57 2.21 12.00 1.72
CA LEU A 57 3.07 12.75 0.82
C LEU A 57 4.40 12.02 0.67
N GLY A 58 4.99 12.08 -0.51
CA GLY A 58 6.26 11.41 -0.72
C GLY A 58 6.90 11.68 -2.06
N SER A 59 8.02 11.00 -2.27
CA SER A 59 8.75 10.99 -3.52
C SER A 59 9.20 9.58 -3.86
N PHE A 60 9.48 9.35 -5.13
CA PHE A 60 9.99 8.06 -5.59
C PHE A 60 11.00 8.26 -6.72
N SER A 61 11.85 7.27 -6.89
CA SER A 61 12.72 7.13 -8.04
C SER A 61 12.52 5.74 -8.64
N VAL A 62 12.72 5.61 -9.94
CA VAL A 62 12.60 4.33 -10.64
C VAL A 62 13.86 4.11 -11.44
N MET A 63 14.38 2.89 -11.34
CA MET A 63 15.47 2.40 -12.17
C MET A 63 14.96 1.25 -13.03
N GLN A 64 15.12 1.39 -14.35
CA GLN A 64 14.75 0.39 -15.33
C GLN A 64 15.97 -0.48 -15.68
N SER A 65 15.77 -1.79 -15.74
CA SER A 65 16.77 -2.75 -16.23
C SER A 65 16.20 -3.52 -17.43
N PRO A 66 16.99 -3.75 -18.49
CA PRO A 66 18.44 -3.49 -18.59
C PRO A 66 18.82 -2.11 -19.14
N SER A 67 17.86 -1.25 -19.52
CA SER A 67 18.18 0.03 -20.19
C SER A 67 19.01 0.99 -19.33
N GLY A 68 18.89 0.91 -17.99
CA GLY A 68 19.52 1.85 -17.07
C GLY A 68 18.79 3.19 -16.97
N ASP A 69 17.66 3.34 -17.68
CA ASP A 69 16.86 4.55 -17.66
C ASP A 69 16.33 4.83 -16.25
N GLN A 70 16.27 6.12 -15.91
CA GLN A 70 15.79 6.58 -14.62
C GLN A 70 14.72 7.64 -14.80
N TYR A 71 13.74 7.60 -13.91
CA TYR A 71 12.78 8.69 -13.77
C TYR A 71 12.38 8.81 -12.30
N SER A 72 11.83 9.96 -11.94
CA SER A 72 11.41 10.23 -10.56
C SER A 72 10.07 10.96 -10.56
N GLY A 73 9.52 11.09 -9.37
CA GLY A 73 8.24 11.74 -9.19
C GLY A 73 7.88 11.97 -7.74
N ILE A 74 6.69 12.51 -7.57
CA ILE A 74 6.06 12.72 -6.27
C ILE A 74 4.84 11.82 -6.15
N LEU A 75 4.50 11.48 -4.92
CA LEU A 75 3.27 10.78 -4.61
C LEU A 75 2.47 11.55 -3.57
N PHE A 76 1.16 11.42 -3.65
CA PHE A 76 0.23 11.87 -2.63
C PHE A 76 -0.92 10.87 -2.51
N GLY A 77 -1.56 10.80 -1.35
CA GLY A 77 -2.56 9.76 -1.14
C GLY A 77 -3.24 9.86 0.20
N THR A 78 -3.96 8.81 0.54
CA THR A 78 -4.64 8.68 1.82
C THR A 78 -4.48 7.27 2.38
N VAL A 79 -4.45 7.16 3.70
CA VAL A 79 -4.55 5.90 4.44
C VAL A 79 -5.70 6.00 5.45
N VAL A 80 -6.62 5.04 5.38
CA VAL A 80 -7.79 4.95 6.27
C VAL A 80 -7.92 3.52 6.76
N GLY A 81 -7.55 3.30 8.03
CA GLY A 81 -7.38 1.95 8.57
C GLY A 81 -6.25 1.22 7.85
N ASP A 82 -6.53 0.03 7.34
CA ASP A 82 -5.59 -0.78 6.55
C ASP A 82 -5.62 -0.46 5.05
N LYS A 83 -6.46 0.47 4.59
CA LYS A 83 -6.61 0.79 3.17
C LYS A 83 -5.75 1.98 2.78
N ILE A 84 -5.03 1.84 1.68
CA ILE A 84 -4.19 2.88 1.11
C ILE A 84 -4.63 3.23 -0.31
N LYS A 85 -4.68 4.52 -0.62
CA LYS A 85 -4.86 5.04 -1.99
C LYS A 85 -3.76 6.02 -2.30
N VAL A 86 -3.00 5.80 -3.36
CA VAL A 86 -1.86 6.65 -3.72
C VAL A 86 -1.91 7.04 -5.18
N TYR A 87 -1.64 8.31 -5.45
CA TYR A 87 -1.44 8.88 -6.77
C TYR A 87 0.03 9.23 -6.92
N TYR A 88 0.66 8.71 -7.96
CA TYR A 88 2.03 8.98 -8.34
C TYR A 88 2.00 9.84 -9.59
N LEU A 89 2.75 10.94 -9.57
CA LEU A 89 2.97 11.80 -10.72
C LEU A 89 4.45 11.74 -11.10
N SER A 90 4.73 11.39 -12.35
CA SER A 90 6.08 11.41 -12.91
C SER A 90 6.14 12.12 -14.24
N VAL A 91 7.31 12.69 -14.52
CA VAL A 91 7.69 13.20 -15.82
C VAL A 91 8.85 12.35 -16.30
N ARG A 92 8.68 11.71 -17.46
CA ARG A 92 9.73 10.93 -18.11
C ARG A 92 10.26 11.73 -19.29
N GLU A 93 11.53 12.15 -19.19
CA GLU A 93 12.20 12.80 -20.31
C GLU A 93 12.39 11.81 -21.47
N LYS A 94 12.22 12.30 -22.68
CA LYS A 94 12.46 11.55 -23.92
C LYS A 94 13.33 12.41 -24.82
N GLU A 95 14.51 11.92 -25.16
CA GLU A 95 15.46 12.66 -25.98
C GLU A 95 14.83 13.06 -27.32
N GLY A 96 14.89 14.35 -27.66
CA GLY A 96 14.35 14.90 -28.90
C GLY A 96 12.82 14.85 -29.02
N LYS A 97 12.08 14.62 -27.93
CA LYS A 97 10.61 14.61 -27.89
C LYS A 97 10.08 15.37 -26.69
N ASP A 98 8.80 15.72 -26.74
CA ASP A 98 8.11 16.25 -25.57
C ASP A 98 8.15 15.21 -24.43
N PRO A 99 8.41 15.65 -23.18
CA PRO A 99 8.45 14.74 -22.04
C PRO A 99 7.08 14.10 -21.84
N ALA A 100 7.07 12.80 -21.53
CA ALA A 100 5.85 12.09 -21.24
C ALA A 100 5.46 12.30 -19.78
N VAL A 101 4.26 12.80 -19.55
CA VAL A 101 3.69 12.89 -18.19
C VAL A 101 2.91 11.62 -17.93
N ALA A 102 3.13 11.00 -16.77
CA ALA A 102 2.41 9.80 -16.36
C ALA A 102 1.82 9.95 -14.96
N ILE A 103 0.60 9.45 -14.82
CA ILE A 103 -0.09 9.28 -13.54
C ILE A 103 -0.24 7.79 -13.29
N THR A 104 0.14 7.35 -12.10
CA THR A 104 -0.23 6.04 -11.58
C THR A 104 -1.16 6.23 -10.38
N PHE A 105 -2.25 5.50 -10.34
CA PHE A 105 -3.12 5.36 -9.18
C PHE A 105 -2.96 3.96 -8.62
N ALA A 106 -2.77 3.83 -7.32
CA ALA A 106 -2.67 2.55 -6.63
C ALA A 106 -3.72 2.49 -5.52
N GLU A 107 -4.52 1.42 -5.53
CA GLU A 107 -5.36 1.03 -4.40
C GLU A 107 -4.77 -0.20 -3.75
N GLY A 108 -4.48 -0.12 -2.47
CA GLY A 108 -3.88 -1.21 -1.72
C GLY A 108 -4.46 -1.39 -0.34
N GLN A 109 -3.98 -2.46 0.29
CA GLN A 109 -4.23 -2.81 1.67
C GLN A 109 -2.88 -3.10 2.33
N ILE A 110 -2.69 -2.58 3.54
CA ILE A 110 -1.55 -2.94 4.39
C ILE A 110 -1.82 -4.36 4.89
N ALA A 111 -1.00 -5.30 4.42
CA ALA A 111 -1.15 -6.71 4.75
C ALA A 111 -0.48 -7.05 6.09
N ASP A 112 0.63 -6.36 6.39
CA ASP A 112 1.38 -6.37 7.63
C ASP A 112 2.30 -5.14 7.69
N GLU A 113 3.03 -4.98 8.80
CA GLU A 113 3.91 -3.84 9.06
C GLU A 113 4.97 -3.60 7.96
N ASN A 114 5.29 -4.61 7.15
CA ASN A 114 6.31 -4.56 6.11
C ASN A 114 5.77 -4.68 4.69
N THR A 115 4.46 -4.88 4.50
CA THR A 115 3.91 -5.31 3.22
C THR A 115 2.62 -4.57 2.88
N ILE A 116 2.59 -3.96 1.70
CA ILE A 116 1.38 -3.40 1.07
C ILE A 116 1.12 -4.18 -0.21
N LYS A 117 -0.14 -4.59 -0.44
CA LYS A 117 -0.56 -5.27 -1.67
C LYS A 117 -1.76 -4.58 -2.28
N GLY A 118 -1.87 -4.59 -3.59
CA GLY A 118 -2.97 -3.90 -4.24
C GLY A 118 -3.00 -4.04 -5.74
N THR A 119 -3.74 -3.12 -6.38
CA THR A 119 -3.81 -2.96 -7.83
C THR A 119 -3.39 -1.55 -8.19
N TYR A 120 -2.55 -1.42 -9.22
CA TYR A 120 -2.19 -0.14 -9.81
C TYR A 120 -2.90 0.05 -11.16
N TYR A 121 -3.06 1.31 -11.52
CA TYR A 121 -3.62 1.81 -12.77
C TYR A 121 -2.70 2.92 -13.28
N TYR A 122 -2.16 2.78 -14.47
CA TYR A 122 -1.19 3.67 -15.07
C TYR A 122 -1.79 4.29 -16.33
N GLN A 123 -1.57 5.60 -16.51
CA GLN A 123 -1.83 6.29 -17.76
C GLN A 123 -0.76 7.33 -18.04
N ASN A 124 -0.37 7.49 -19.31
CA ASN A 124 0.52 8.56 -19.73
C ASN A 124 -0.08 9.45 -20.82
N SER A 125 0.61 10.56 -21.11
CA SER A 125 0.24 11.54 -22.13
C SER A 125 0.17 10.96 -23.55
N ASP A 126 0.81 9.82 -23.80
CA ASP A 126 0.75 9.10 -25.09
C ASP A 126 -0.47 8.14 -25.16
N SER A 127 -1.41 8.25 -24.23
CA SER A 127 -2.61 7.40 -24.12
C SER A 127 -2.33 5.90 -23.90
N VAL A 128 -1.13 5.55 -23.42
CA VAL A 128 -0.85 4.18 -22.95
C VAL A 128 -1.53 3.99 -21.59
N SER A 129 -2.27 2.90 -21.45
CA SER A 129 -2.95 2.51 -20.22
C SER A 129 -2.56 1.10 -19.81
N LEU A 130 -2.21 0.90 -18.54
CA LEU A 130 -1.82 -0.39 -17.97
C LEU A 130 -2.41 -0.54 -16.57
N SER A 131 -2.67 -1.77 -16.14
CA SER A 131 -3.06 -2.05 -14.76
C SER A 131 -2.62 -3.43 -14.35
N GLY A 132 -2.42 -3.65 -13.07
CA GLY A 132 -2.07 -4.98 -12.56
C GLY A 132 -1.90 -5.00 -11.05
N PRO A 133 -1.67 -6.19 -10.48
CA PRO A 133 -1.33 -6.30 -9.08
C PRO A 133 0.03 -5.65 -8.79
N TYR A 134 0.21 -5.14 -7.57
CA TYR A 134 1.50 -4.74 -7.06
C TYR A 134 1.71 -5.21 -5.62
N GLU A 135 2.98 -5.31 -5.25
CA GLU A 135 3.43 -5.52 -3.88
C GLU A 135 4.52 -4.48 -3.59
N ALA A 136 4.44 -3.85 -2.43
CA ALA A 136 5.45 -2.94 -1.90
C ALA A 136 5.96 -3.48 -0.56
N ILE A 137 7.27 -3.58 -0.44
CA ILE A 137 7.95 -4.09 0.76
C ILE A 137 8.68 -2.95 1.43
N ARG A 138 8.56 -2.84 2.75
CA ARG A 138 9.30 -1.88 3.56
C ARG A 138 10.80 -2.18 3.48
N ALA A 139 11.61 -1.16 3.18
CA ALA A 139 13.06 -1.25 2.96
C ALA A 139 13.86 -0.72 4.14
#